data_AF-A0A5B9W4G9-F1
#
_entry.id   AF-A0A5B9W4G9-F1
#
_cell.length_a   1.000
_cell.length_b   1.000
_cell.length_c   1.000
_cell.angle_alpha   90.00
_cell.angle_beta   90.00
_cell.angle_gamma   90.00
#
_symmetry.space_group_name_H-M   'P 1'
#
loop_
_entity.id
_entity.type
_entity.pdbx_description
1 polymer ?
#
loop_
_entity_poly.entity_id
_entity_poly.type
_entity_poly.pdbx_seq_one_letter_code
_entity_poly.pdbx_strand_id
1 'polypeptide(L)'
;MSEGAYFRDADDYHDWWSYSGTALGASSPGETFRMLDEQLSQAGANAVIAARFLDENDRGIDPQLWRRAFVFGHVGLQVSLTLRALEAIGAVGVVRALRSSPVERSPLSLAQEMVRSGNLAPGEAAEAIKGVRESLAVGLAHILGDVPDGLPSAIPQPRPAEGVETREDIRRLLDAYVSAHRDDLARDVARYGDPRKHPDFDPEAAREDRARRIKRLNHLSYQRNAIDGLREQMGKLNSLAQKEPPESPRLNKVLRKVLDEYRSLADNSPEDLTREVQGWLREVERFRDAHPEVLRPKASRDERVNARLAAIGPYEVSYDRDTPSIWWDDPAGMACDWAALRLGFHLVLEKRPAPSRVAATLDALCDECGRLQTRWPDLRTGLERHVVDFFRRVAAGHLPADDRAAFEGDDGEFSAGKILAAVEGGTIVLTRHFEQPVHTVIHFDASWDEEHGVEVQLDEDGEILSWF
;
A
#
# COMPACT_ATOMS: atom_id res chain seq x y z
N MET A 1 -49.01 25.75 19.84
CA MET A 1 -47.67 26.33 19.66
C MET A 1 -47.04 25.54 18.53
N SER A 2 -46.77 26.15 17.37
CA SER A 2 -46.09 25.46 16.27
C SER A 2 -44.69 25.12 16.77
N GLU A 3 -44.37 23.85 16.94
CA GLU A 3 -42.97 23.43 17.03
C GLU A 3 -42.26 23.99 15.79
N GLY A 4 -41.12 24.65 15.99
CA GLY A 4 -40.29 25.13 14.90
C GLY A 4 -39.89 23.96 14.00
N ALA A 5 -39.69 24.21 12.71
CA ALA A 5 -39.18 23.18 11.80
C ALA A 5 -37.88 22.59 12.36
N TYR A 6 -37.77 21.25 12.37
CA TYR A 6 -36.58 20.55 12.90
C TYR A 6 -35.31 20.94 12.12
N PHE A 7 -35.44 21.09 10.80
CA PHE A 7 -34.39 21.53 9.90
C PHE A 7 -34.68 22.92 9.36
N ARG A 8 -33.65 23.76 9.27
CA ARG A 8 -33.76 25.13 8.73
C ARG A 8 -33.85 25.15 7.21
N ASP A 9 -33.02 24.35 6.55
CA ASP A 9 -32.83 24.31 5.11
C ASP A 9 -32.23 22.96 4.69
N ALA A 10 -31.90 22.82 3.40
CA ALA A 10 -31.30 21.60 2.88
C ALA A 10 -29.88 21.34 3.38
N ASP A 11 -29.11 22.39 3.67
CA ASP A 11 -27.76 22.26 4.19
C ASP A 11 -27.78 21.68 5.62
N ASP A 12 -28.73 22.10 6.45
CA ASP A 12 -28.93 21.56 7.81
C ASP A 12 -29.30 20.06 7.78
N TYR A 13 -30.12 19.64 6.81
CA TYR A 13 -30.44 18.21 6.63
C TYR A 13 -29.25 17.40 6.12
N HIS A 14 -28.50 17.94 5.15
CA HIS A 14 -27.32 17.29 4.59
C HIS A 14 -26.17 17.18 5.62
N ASP A 15 -26.00 18.21 6.45
CA ASP A 15 -25.06 18.20 7.57
C ASP A 15 -25.44 17.15 8.62
N TRP A 16 -26.72 17.05 9.02
CA TRP A 16 -27.21 15.95 9.85
C TRP A 16 -26.89 14.58 9.24
N TRP A 17 -27.23 14.39 7.96
CA TRP A 17 -26.99 13.14 7.24
C TRP A 17 -25.51 12.72 7.33
N SER A 18 -24.60 13.69 7.19
CA SER A 18 -23.15 13.46 7.26
C SER A 18 -22.74 12.83 8.59
N TYR A 19 -23.41 13.14 9.70
CA TYR A 19 -23.11 12.54 11.01
C TYR A 19 -24.01 11.35 11.37
N SER A 20 -25.16 11.18 10.70
CA SER A 20 -26.20 10.18 11.02
C SER A 20 -25.74 8.72 11.03
N GLY A 21 -24.58 8.42 10.42
CA GLY A 21 -24.08 7.05 10.26
C GLY A 21 -24.83 6.24 9.20
N THR A 22 -25.73 6.86 8.42
CA THR A 22 -26.40 6.21 7.30
C THR A 22 -25.50 6.13 6.05
N ALA A 23 -25.83 5.18 5.17
CA ALA A 23 -25.16 4.89 3.90
C ALA A 23 -23.62 4.73 3.99
N LEU A 24 -23.13 4.19 5.11
CA LEU A 24 -21.72 3.89 5.35
C LEU A 24 -21.28 2.60 4.64
N GLY A 25 -20.05 2.57 4.13
CA GLY A 25 -19.43 1.35 3.59
C GLY A 25 -19.91 0.94 2.19
N ALA A 26 -20.58 1.86 1.47
CA ALA A 26 -20.91 1.66 0.07
C ALA A 26 -19.65 1.57 -0.81
N SER A 27 -19.65 0.65 -1.78
CA SER A 27 -18.53 0.42 -2.69
C SER A 27 -18.42 1.46 -3.82
N SER A 28 -19.46 2.28 -4.02
CA SER A 28 -19.50 3.33 -5.05
C SER A 28 -20.58 4.38 -4.73
N PRO A 29 -20.57 5.57 -5.36
CA PRO A 29 -21.62 6.56 -5.18
C PRO A 29 -23.03 6.05 -5.52
N GLY A 30 -23.18 5.24 -6.57
CA GLY A 30 -24.47 4.63 -6.91
C GLY A 30 -24.98 3.67 -5.83
N GLU A 31 -24.06 2.93 -5.20
CA GLU A 31 -24.38 2.06 -4.06
C GLU A 31 -24.74 2.88 -2.81
N THR A 32 -24.07 4.02 -2.58
CA THR A 32 -24.45 4.98 -1.54
C THR A 32 -25.89 5.42 -1.74
N PHE A 33 -26.28 5.78 -2.96
CA PHE A 33 -27.64 6.24 -3.25
C PHE A 33 -28.68 5.15 -3.06
N ARG A 34 -28.37 3.90 -3.42
CA ARG A 34 -29.22 2.74 -3.12
C ARG A 34 -29.41 2.57 -1.61
N MET A 35 -28.33 2.64 -0.83
CA MET A 35 -28.40 2.54 0.64
C MET A 35 -29.20 3.70 1.25
N LEU A 36 -29.13 4.91 0.69
CA LEU A 36 -29.96 6.04 1.12
C LEU A 36 -31.44 5.75 0.90
N ASP A 37 -31.82 5.27 -0.28
CA ASP A 37 -33.20 4.88 -0.61
C ASP A 37 -33.74 3.75 0.30
N GLU A 38 -32.86 2.88 0.81
CA GLU A 38 -33.24 1.78 1.73
C GLU A 38 -33.33 2.22 3.21
N GLN A 39 -32.56 3.24 3.60
CA GLN A 39 -32.42 3.65 4.99
C GLN A 39 -33.28 4.86 5.33
N LEU A 40 -33.25 5.88 4.48
CA LEU A 40 -33.98 7.12 4.70
C LEU A 40 -35.39 7.05 4.08
N SER A 41 -36.24 8.01 4.43
CA SER A 41 -37.44 8.30 3.68
C SER A 41 -37.09 8.67 2.24
N GLN A 42 -38.04 8.49 1.30
CA GLN A 42 -37.84 8.91 -0.09
C GLN A 42 -37.48 10.40 -0.19
N ALA A 43 -38.08 11.24 0.64
CA ALA A 43 -37.76 12.66 0.70
C ALA A 43 -36.33 12.89 1.20
N GLY A 44 -35.91 12.16 2.22
CA GLY A 44 -34.55 12.22 2.76
C GLY A 44 -33.49 11.80 1.75
N ALA A 45 -33.70 10.68 1.06
CA ALA A 45 -32.79 10.20 0.02
C ALA A 45 -32.68 11.21 -1.14
N ASN A 46 -33.82 11.71 -1.64
CA ASN A 46 -33.84 12.73 -2.69
C ASN A 46 -33.10 14.01 -2.28
N ALA A 47 -33.31 14.48 -1.04
CA ALA A 47 -32.68 15.69 -0.53
C ALA A 47 -31.15 15.55 -0.48
N VAL A 48 -30.64 14.43 0.05
CA VAL A 48 -29.18 14.18 0.12
C VAL A 48 -28.57 14.03 -1.27
N ILE A 49 -29.22 13.29 -2.17
CA ILE A 49 -28.72 13.09 -3.54
C ILE A 49 -28.67 14.42 -4.31
N ALA A 50 -29.69 15.27 -4.17
CA ALA A 50 -29.71 16.59 -4.81
C ALA A 50 -28.71 17.57 -4.18
N ALA A 51 -28.53 17.55 -2.85
CA ALA A 51 -27.49 18.32 -2.17
C ALA A 51 -26.09 17.92 -2.65
N ARG A 52 -25.83 16.61 -2.77
CA ARG A 52 -24.56 16.12 -3.31
C ARG A 52 -24.35 16.51 -4.77
N PHE A 53 -25.38 16.46 -5.60
CA PHE A 53 -25.29 16.95 -6.98
C PHE A 53 -24.91 18.42 -7.03
N LEU A 54 -25.46 19.25 -6.12
CA LEU A 54 -25.01 20.61 -5.95
C LEU A 54 -23.54 20.63 -5.54
N ASP A 55 -23.12 19.96 -4.48
CA ASP A 55 -21.72 20.01 -4.02
C ASP A 55 -20.71 19.60 -5.13
N GLU A 56 -21.05 18.62 -5.96
CA GLU A 56 -20.26 18.18 -7.11
C GLU A 56 -20.26 19.19 -8.29
N ASN A 57 -21.15 20.19 -8.27
CA ASN A 57 -21.25 21.29 -9.24
C ASN A 57 -21.12 22.66 -8.55
N ASP A 58 -20.17 22.78 -7.61
CA ASP A 58 -19.85 24.01 -6.88
C ASP A 58 -19.52 25.20 -7.79
N ARG A 59 -18.84 24.94 -8.91
CA ARG A 59 -18.43 25.94 -9.91
C ARG A 59 -19.48 26.28 -10.96
N GLY A 60 -20.64 25.60 -10.94
CA GLY A 60 -21.72 25.79 -11.90
C GLY A 60 -22.25 24.46 -12.46
N ILE A 61 -23.51 24.46 -12.89
CA ILE A 61 -24.19 23.25 -13.37
C ILE A 61 -23.76 22.93 -14.81
N ASP A 62 -22.96 21.88 -14.95
CA ASP A 62 -22.59 21.32 -16.25
C ASP A 62 -22.85 19.80 -16.25
N PRO A 63 -23.99 19.37 -16.83
CA PRO A 63 -24.38 17.95 -16.89
C PRO A 63 -23.35 17.02 -17.53
N GLN A 64 -22.57 17.51 -18.51
CA GLN A 64 -21.57 16.71 -19.20
C GLN A 64 -20.31 16.57 -18.34
N LEU A 65 -19.85 17.67 -17.77
CA LEU A 65 -18.72 17.67 -16.85
C LEU A 65 -19.01 16.81 -15.62
N TRP A 66 -20.20 16.94 -15.03
CA TRP A 66 -20.62 16.13 -13.88
C TRP A 66 -20.58 14.63 -14.18
N ARG A 67 -21.18 14.21 -15.31
CA ARG A 67 -21.17 12.80 -15.75
C ARG A 67 -19.75 12.26 -15.93
N ARG A 68 -18.83 13.11 -16.36
CA ARG A 68 -17.46 12.71 -16.67
C ARG A 68 -16.54 12.72 -15.45
N ALA A 69 -16.78 13.60 -14.48
CA ALA A 69 -15.92 13.79 -13.32
C ALA A 69 -16.40 13.05 -12.06
N PHE A 70 -17.71 12.91 -11.86
CA PHE A 70 -18.28 12.43 -10.58
C PHE A 70 -19.10 11.14 -10.69
N VAL A 71 -19.35 10.65 -11.90
CA VAL A 71 -20.13 9.42 -12.12
C VAL A 71 -19.20 8.25 -12.43
N PHE A 72 -19.12 7.30 -11.48
CA PHE A 72 -18.26 6.12 -11.59
C PHE A 72 -18.81 4.94 -10.77
N GLY A 73 -18.32 3.73 -11.05
CA GLY A 73 -18.84 2.50 -10.44
C GLY A 73 -20.17 2.08 -11.08
N HIS A 74 -21.25 2.03 -10.28
CA HIS A 74 -22.59 1.73 -10.78
C HIS A 74 -23.23 2.93 -11.51
N VAL A 75 -22.63 3.34 -12.63
CA VAL A 75 -22.96 4.55 -13.40
C VAL A 75 -24.46 4.67 -13.69
N GLY A 76 -25.09 3.61 -14.19
CA GLY A 76 -26.52 3.63 -14.51
C GLY A 76 -27.42 3.88 -13.29
N LEU A 77 -27.03 3.34 -12.13
CA LEU A 77 -27.76 3.51 -10.88
C LEU A 77 -27.57 4.90 -10.28
N GLN A 78 -26.34 5.42 -10.29
CA GLN A 78 -26.04 6.78 -9.82
C GLN A 78 -26.81 7.82 -10.65
N VAL A 79 -26.77 7.71 -11.97
CA VAL A 79 -27.48 8.65 -12.87
C VAL A 79 -28.99 8.55 -12.70
N SER A 80 -29.56 7.34 -12.62
CA SER A 80 -31.00 7.18 -12.48
C SER A 80 -31.54 7.75 -11.17
N LEU A 81 -30.84 7.51 -10.06
CA LEU A 81 -31.21 8.04 -8.75
C LEU A 81 -31.01 9.55 -8.65
N THR A 82 -29.95 10.09 -9.27
CA THR A 82 -29.74 11.55 -9.37
C THR A 82 -30.85 12.22 -10.16
N LEU A 83 -31.21 11.66 -11.33
CA LEU A 83 -32.32 12.17 -12.14
C LEU A 83 -33.64 12.16 -11.38
N ARG A 84 -33.93 11.08 -10.65
CA ARG A 84 -35.14 10.96 -9.83
C ARG A 84 -35.18 12.01 -8.72
N ALA A 85 -34.06 12.24 -8.04
CA ALA A 85 -33.96 13.25 -6.99
C ALA A 85 -34.15 14.67 -7.54
N LEU A 86 -33.48 15.01 -8.65
CA LEU A 86 -33.60 16.31 -9.30
C LEU A 86 -35.01 16.56 -9.85
N GLU A 87 -35.66 15.53 -10.40
CA GLU A 87 -37.05 15.60 -10.86
C GLU A 87 -38.01 15.80 -9.69
N ALA A 88 -37.76 15.16 -8.55
CA ALA A 88 -38.59 15.30 -7.34
C ALA A 88 -38.53 16.71 -6.73
N ILE A 89 -37.37 17.38 -6.77
CA ILE A 89 -37.25 18.77 -6.32
C ILE A 89 -37.74 19.78 -7.38
N GLY A 90 -38.06 19.34 -8.59
CA GLY A 90 -38.58 20.19 -9.67
C GLY A 90 -37.52 20.82 -10.58
N ALA A 91 -36.28 20.33 -10.57
CA ALA A 91 -35.20 20.81 -11.43
C ALA A 91 -35.30 20.19 -12.85
N VAL A 92 -36.33 20.59 -13.60
CA VAL A 92 -36.73 19.97 -14.87
C VAL A 92 -35.72 20.23 -16.00
N GLY A 93 -35.08 21.40 -16.01
CA GLY A 93 -34.09 21.80 -17.02
C GLY A 93 -32.84 20.93 -16.99
N VAL A 94 -32.21 20.78 -15.82
CA VAL A 94 -31.04 19.92 -15.61
C VAL A 94 -31.38 18.44 -15.86
N VAL A 95 -32.58 17.97 -15.46
CA VAL A 95 -33.04 16.60 -15.75
C VAL A 95 -33.13 16.37 -17.25
N ARG A 96 -33.71 17.32 -18.01
CA ARG A 96 -33.78 17.24 -19.46
C ARG A 96 -32.39 17.22 -20.08
N ALA A 97 -31.51 18.12 -19.65
CA ALA A 97 -30.14 18.19 -20.17
C ALA A 97 -29.33 16.93 -19.88
N LEU A 98 -29.46 16.35 -18.67
CA LEU A 98 -28.86 15.06 -18.34
C LEU A 98 -29.45 13.96 -19.23
N ARG A 99 -30.78 13.83 -19.35
CA ARG A 99 -31.41 12.80 -20.21
C ARG A 99 -31.00 12.90 -21.67
N SER A 100 -30.85 14.12 -22.19
CA SER A 100 -30.47 14.40 -23.59
C SER A 100 -28.96 14.37 -23.84
N SER A 101 -28.13 14.40 -22.79
CA SER A 101 -26.68 14.32 -22.96
C SER A 101 -26.30 12.92 -23.46
N PRO A 102 -25.50 12.80 -24.53
CA PRO A 102 -25.04 11.52 -25.03
C PRO A 102 -24.30 10.76 -23.91
N VAL A 103 -24.44 9.43 -23.90
CA VAL A 103 -23.60 8.56 -23.07
C VAL A 103 -22.22 8.53 -23.73
N GLU A 104 -21.47 9.62 -23.62
CA GLU A 104 -20.06 9.59 -24.00
C GLU A 104 -19.35 8.64 -23.04
N ARG A 105 -18.53 7.74 -23.61
CA ARG A 105 -17.71 6.82 -22.81
C ARG A 105 -16.83 7.67 -21.90
N SER A 106 -16.78 7.36 -20.60
CA SER A 106 -15.88 8.07 -19.71
C SER A 106 -14.43 7.89 -20.21
N PRO A 107 -13.57 8.92 -20.15
CA PRO A 107 -12.18 8.80 -20.59
C PRO A 107 -11.44 7.64 -19.91
N LEU A 108 -11.80 7.33 -18.66
CA LEU A 108 -11.27 6.18 -17.92
C LEU A 108 -11.69 4.84 -18.55
N SER A 109 -12.95 4.71 -18.99
CA SER A 109 -13.43 3.51 -19.68
C SER A 109 -12.74 3.32 -21.03
N LEU A 110 -12.52 4.42 -21.77
CA LEU A 110 -11.78 4.41 -23.03
C LEU A 110 -10.32 3.98 -22.80
N ALA A 111 -9.65 4.54 -21.80
CA ALA A 111 -8.27 4.16 -21.44
C ALA A 111 -8.15 2.67 -21.05
N GLN A 112 -9.12 2.14 -20.27
CA GLN A 112 -9.15 0.72 -19.90
C GLN A 112 -9.36 -0.20 -21.12
N GLU A 113 -10.19 0.20 -22.08
CA GLU A 113 -10.42 -0.53 -23.32
C GLU A 113 -9.18 -0.53 -24.22
N MET A 114 -8.47 0.61 -24.31
CA MET A 114 -7.20 0.71 -25.05
C MET A 114 -6.12 -0.21 -24.44
N VAL A 115 -6.00 -0.24 -23.11
CA VAL A 115 -5.09 -1.15 -22.40
C VAL A 115 -5.47 -2.63 -22.66
N ARG A 116 -6.76 -2.97 -22.63
CA ARG A 116 -7.22 -4.35 -22.85
C ARG A 116 -7.10 -4.81 -24.31
N SER A 117 -7.36 -3.92 -25.27
CA SER A 117 -7.33 -4.23 -26.69
C SER A 117 -5.91 -4.22 -27.28
N GLY A 118 -4.95 -3.60 -26.59
CA GLY A 118 -3.57 -3.44 -27.07
C GLY A 118 -3.44 -2.50 -28.27
N ASN A 119 -4.52 -1.82 -28.66
CA ASN A 119 -4.55 -0.93 -29.82
C ASN A 119 -4.44 0.52 -29.33
N LEU A 120 -3.26 1.11 -29.53
CA LEU A 120 -2.91 2.44 -29.04
C LEU A 120 -2.64 3.37 -30.22
N ALA A 121 -3.70 3.91 -30.82
CA ALA A 121 -3.54 5.05 -31.72
C ALA A 121 -3.06 6.26 -30.90
N PRO A 122 -1.89 6.87 -31.20
CA PRO A 122 -1.30 7.91 -30.34
C PRO A 122 -2.21 9.12 -30.09
N GLY A 123 -3.03 9.52 -31.07
CA GLY A 123 -3.98 10.63 -30.94
C GLY A 123 -5.15 10.32 -30.02
N GLU A 124 -5.72 9.12 -30.11
CA GLU A 124 -6.80 8.66 -29.22
C GLU A 124 -6.28 8.48 -27.79
N ALA A 125 -5.06 7.99 -27.64
CA ALA A 125 -4.41 7.85 -26.34
C ALA A 125 -4.18 9.21 -25.67
N ALA A 126 -3.72 10.21 -26.42
CA ALA A 126 -3.50 11.57 -25.92
C ALA A 126 -4.82 12.22 -25.44
N GLU A 127 -5.90 12.09 -26.21
CA GLU A 127 -7.22 12.61 -25.82
C GLU A 127 -7.81 11.84 -24.63
N ALA A 128 -7.63 10.51 -24.54
CA ALA A 128 -8.05 9.73 -23.38
C ALA A 128 -7.27 10.13 -22.11
N ILE A 129 -5.95 10.31 -22.20
CA ILE A 129 -5.08 10.73 -21.08
C ILE A 129 -5.45 12.14 -20.62
N LYS A 130 -5.60 13.08 -21.56
CA LYS A 130 -6.08 14.44 -21.26
C LYS A 130 -7.46 14.37 -20.59
N GLY A 131 -8.34 13.55 -21.14
CA GLY A 131 -9.66 13.27 -20.61
C GLY A 131 -9.65 12.82 -19.13
N VAL A 132 -8.80 11.86 -18.81
CA VAL A 132 -8.60 11.35 -17.44
C VAL A 132 -8.00 12.44 -16.54
N ARG A 133 -6.99 13.18 -17.01
CA ARG A 133 -6.32 14.23 -16.24
C ARG A 133 -7.26 15.35 -15.82
N GLU A 134 -8.09 15.85 -16.74
CA GLU A 134 -9.07 16.90 -16.45
C GLU A 134 -10.16 16.39 -15.48
N SER A 135 -10.65 15.15 -15.64
CA SER A 135 -11.61 14.54 -14.70
C SER A 135 -11.04 14.40 -13.29
N LEU A 136 -9.78 13.95 -13.20
CA LEU A 136 -9.06 13.84 -11.93
C LEU A 136 -8.82 15.22 -11.31
N ALA A 137 -8.45 16.23 -12.10
CA ALA A 137 -8.24 17.58 -11.60
C ALA A 137 -9.54 18.16 -11.00
N VAL A 138 -10.69 17.94 -11.63
CA VAL A 138 -12.00 18.36 -11.10
C VAL A 138 -12.34 17.62 -9.81
N GLY A 139 -12.18 16.29 -9.78
CA GLY A 139 -12.46 15.49 -8.58
C GLY A 139 -11.53 15.82 -7.41
N LEU A 140 -10.24 16.03 -7.66
CA LEU A 140 -9.25 16.40 -6.65
C LEU A 140 -9.50 17.80 -6.10
N ALA A 141 -9.83 18.78 -6.96
CA ALA A 141 -10.19 20.12 -6.52
C ALA A 141 -11.38 20.10 -5.56
N HIS A 142 -12.40 19.28 -5.88
CA HIS A 142 -13.57 19.11 -5.03
C HIS A 142 -13.24 18.48 -3.66
N ILE A 143 -12.34 17.50 -3.62
CA ILE A 143 -11.98 16.80 -2.38
C ILE A 143 -11.02 17.62 -1.49
N LEU A 144 -10.02 18.26 -2.11
CA LEU A 144 -8.93 18.92 -1.39
C LEU A 144 -9.19 20.41 -1.15
N GLY A 145 -10.20 20.99 -1.80
CA GLY A 145 -10.44 22.44 -1.80
C GLY A 145 -9.40 23.25 -2.57
N ASP A 146 -8.36 22.61 -3.10
CA ASP A 146 -7.30 23.18 -3.94
C ASP A 146 -6.76 22.13 -4.93
N VAL A 147 -5.95 22.57 -5.89
CA VAL A 147 -5.42 21.75 -6.98
C VAL A 147 -3.91 21.59 -6.77
N PRO A 148 -3.38 20.34 -6.72
CA PRO A 148 -1.94 20.14 -6.64
C PRO A 148 -1.19 20.85 -7.77
N ASP A 149 0.00 21.38 -7.47
CA ASP A 149 0.82 22.12 -8.41
C ASP A 149 0.98 21.39 -9.75
N GLY A 150 0.70 22.09 -10.86
CA GLY A 150 0.79 21.55 -12.23
C GLY A 150 -0.51 20.98 -12.82
N LEU A 151 -1.60 20.88 -12.05
CA LEU A 151 -2.96 20.56 -12.53
C LEU A 151 -3.95 21.76 -12.69
N PRO A 152 -3.73 22.99 -12.18
CA PRO A 152 -4.73 24.07 -12.26
C PRO A 152 -5.20 24.42 -13.67
N SER A 153 -4.30 24.36 -14.66
CA SER A 153 -4.61 24.65 -16.07
C SER A 153 -5.45 23.56 -16.76
N ALA A 154 -5.65 22.41 -16.11
CA ALA A 154 -6.42 21.29 -16.63
C ALA A 154 -7.88 21.26 -16.14
N ILE A 155 -8.34 22.20 -15.31
CA ILE A 155 -9.74 22.20 -14.91
C ILE A 155 -10.59 22.93 -15.95
N PRO A 156 -11.50 22.23 -16.65
CA PRO A 156 -12.42 22.88 -17.58
C PRO A 156 -13.35 23.85 -16.85
N GLN A 157 -13.65 24.97 -17.50
CA GLN A 157 -14.72 25.86 -17.04
C GLN A 157 -16.08 25.21 -17.35
N PRO A 158 -17.03 25.19 -16.40
CA PRO A 158 -18.37 24.67 -16.63
C PRO A 158 -19.06 25.37 -17.80
N ARG A 159 -19.74 24.60 -18.66
CA ARG A 159 -20.51 25.11 -19.80
C ARG A 159 -21.99 24.75 -19.60
N PRO A 160 -22.77 25.63 -18.94
CA PRO A 160 -24.19 25.36 -18.73
C PRO A 160 -24.93 25.27 -20.07
N ALA A 161 -25.81 24.28 -20.20
CA ALA A 161 -26.68 24.16 -21.36
C ALA A 161 -27.85 25.14 -21.29
N GLU A 162 -28.37 25.55 -22.44
CA GLU A 162 -29.52 26.47 -22.51
C GLU A 162 -30.76 25.86 -21.83
N GLY A 163 -31.41 26.63 -20.95
CA GLY A 163 -32.60 26.19 -20.22
C GLY A 163 -32.33 25.29 -19.01
N VAL A 164 -31.07 25.13 -18.61
CA VAL A 164 -30.68 24.48 -17.34
C VAL A 164 -30.75 25.49 -16.19
N GLU A 165 -31.30 25.06 -15.06
CA GLU A 165 -31.34 25.84 -13.82
C GLU A 165 -29.92 26.21 -13.35
N THR A 166 -29.78 27.42 -12.79
CA THR A 166 -28.53 27.79 -12.12
C THR A 166 -28.35 27.00 -10.81
N ARG A 167 -27.15 27.05 -10.24
CA ARG A 167 -26.88 26.46 -8.93
C ARG A 167 -27.84 27.02 -7.87
N GLU A 168 -28.05 28.34 -7.89
CA GLU A 168 -28.93 29.05 -6.98
C GLU A 168 -30.40 28.67 -7.18
N ASP A 169 -30.83 28.42 -8.42
CA ASP A 169 -32.18 27.92 -8.72
C ASP A 169 -32.40 26.53 -8.12
N ILE A 170 -31.47 25.60 -8.35
CA ILE A 170 -31.55 24.23 -7.81
C ILE A 170 -31.49 24.26 -6.27
N ARG A 171 -30.65 25.13 -5.67
CA ARG A 171 -30.61 25.33 -4.22
C ARG A 171 -31.98 25.76 -3.68
N ARG A 172 -32.60 26.78 -4.29
CA ARG A 172 -33.94 27.26 -3.87
C ARG A 172 -35.02 26.19 -4.00
N LEU A 173 -34.98 25.40 -5.08
CA LEU A 173 -35.88 24.27 -5.29
C LEU A 173 -35.70 23.19 -4.21
N LEU A 174 -34.45 22.89 -3.86
CA LEU A 174 -34.12 21.93 -2.82
C LEU A 174 -34.58 22.40 -1.42
N ASP A 175 -34.39 23.68 -1.08
CA ASP A 175 -34.87 24.25 0.20
C ASP A 175 -36.40 24.24 0.29
N ALA A 176 -37.09 24.53 -0.81
CA ALA A 176 -38.54 24.42 -0.89
C ALA A 176 -39.01 22.97 -0.72
N TYR A 177 -38.31 22.01 -1.33
CA TYR A 177 -38.58 20.59 -1.17
C TYR A 177 -38.42 20.14 0.28
N VAL A 178 -37.29 20.48 0.92
CA VAL A 178 -37.03 20.16 2.34
C VAL A 178 -38.09 20.77 3.25
N SER A 179 -38.48 22.02 3.00
CA SER A 179 -39.56 22.68 3.75
C SER A 179 -40.90 21.97 3.61
N ALA A 180 -41.24 21.50 2.41
CA ALA A 180 -42.49 20.79 2.14
C ALA A 180 -42.51 19.36 2.75
N HIS A 181 -41.34 18.73 2.90
CA HIS A 181 -41.20 17.35 3.37
C HIS A 181 -40.69 17.22 4.81
N ARG A 182 -40.74 18.30 5.60
CA ARG A 182 -40.20 18.35 6.98
C ARG A 182 -40.60 17.18 7.89
N ASP A 183 -41.83 16.67 7.75
CA ASP A 183 -42.34 15.58 8.58
C ASP A 183 -41.69 14.23 8.23
N ASP A 184 -41.36 14.01 6.95
CA ASP A 184 -40.62 12.84 6.48
C ASP A 184 -39.18 12.89 7.00
N LEU A 185 -38.54 14.05 6.88
CA LEU A 185 -37.16 14.27 7.33
C LEU A 185 -37.03 14.16 8.86
N ALA A 186 -38.02 14.65 9.61
CA ALA A 186 -38.05 14.50 11.07
C ALA A 186 -38.19 13.03 11.49
N ARG A 187 -38.89 12.19 10.71
CA ARG A 187 -38.96 10.74 10.96
C ARG A 187 -37.62 10.05 10.74
N ASP A 188 -36.84 10.49 9.76
CA ASP A 188 -35.49 9.98 9.54
C ASP A 188 -34.59 10.24 10.76
N VAL A 189 -34.67 11.45 11.32
CA VAL A 189 -33.98 11.78 12.58
C VAL A 189 -34.48 10.96 13.75
N ALA A 190 -35.80 10.81 13.90
CA ALA A 190 -36.35 10.00 14.98
C ALA A 190 -35.87 8.53 14.90
N ARG A 191 -35.61 8.03 13.69
CA ARG A 191 -35.13 6.67 13.44
C ARG A 191 -33.63 6.50 13.71
N TYR A 192 -32.80 7.45 13.29
CA TYR A 192 -31.33 7.32 13.32
C TYR A 192 -30.65 8.15 14.41
N GLY A 193 -31.41 9.01 15.11
CA GLY A 193 -30.90 9.97 16.07
C GLY A 193 -30.29 11.21 15.42
N ASP A 194 -30.00 12.21 16.24
CA ASP A 194 -29.24 13.41 15.84
C ASP A 194 -27.96 13.51 16.68
N PRO A 195 -26.82 13.03 16.16
CA PRO A 195 -25.53 13.08 16.87
C PRO A 195 -25.12 14.49 17.29
N ARG A 196 -25.59 15.53 16.57
CA ARG A 196 -25.26 16.93 16.82
C ARG A 196 -25.85 17.44 18.14
N LYS A 197 -26.82 16.71 18.72
CA LYS A 197 -27.44 17.03 20.01
C LYS A 197 -26.69 16.43 21.20
N HIS A 198 -25.65 15.62 20.99
CA HIS A 198 -24.84 15.08 22.07
C HIS A 198 -24.02 16.20 22.73
N PRO A 199 -23.91 16.26 24.08
CA PRO A 199 -23.16 17.32 24.76
C PRO A 199 -21.70 17.46 24.32
N ASP A 200 -21.07 16.33 23.99
CA ASP A 200 -19.68 16.24 23.56
C ASP A 200 -19.54 16.17 22.02
N PHE A 201 -20.53 16.62 21.26
CA PHE A 201 -20.45 16.59 19.80
C PHE A 201 -19.41 17.59 19.28
N ASP A 202 -18.40 17.06 18.63
CA ASP A 202 -17.43 17.83 17.85
C ASP A 202 -17.56 17.45 16.35
N PRO A 203 -17.91 18.42 15.46
CA PRO A 203 -18.03 18.17 14.03
C PRO A 203 -16.77 17.57 13.41
N GLU A 204 -15.57 18.03 13.80
CA GLU A 204 -14.32 17.53 13.20
C GLU A 204 -14.08 16.08 13.62
N ALA A 205 -14.14 15.78 14.93
CA ALA A 205 -14.04 14.41 15.42
C ALA A 205 -15.09 13.48 14.80
N ALA A 206 -16.32 13.96 14.55
CA ALA A 206 -17.37 13.18 13.92
C ALA A 206 -17.09 12.89 12.42
N ARG A 207 -16.50 13.83 11.68
CA ARG A 207 -16.06 13.60 10.28
C ARG A 207 -14.91 12.60 10.23
N GLU A 208 -13.92 12.73 11.12
CA GLU A 208 -12.85 11.76 11.22
C GLU A 208 -13.37 10.37 11.59
N ASP A 209 -14.32 10.28 12.52
CA ASP A 209 -14.92 9.01 12.91
C ASP A 209 -15.68 8.37 11.75
N ARG A 210 -16.43 9.17 10.99
CA ARG A 210 -17.06 8.70 9.75
C ARG A 210 -16.02 8.16 8.76
N ALA A 211 -14.95 8.90 8.50
CA ALA A 211 -13.89 8.48 7.59
C ALA A 211 -13.24 7.16 8.05
N ARG A 212 -12.95 7.02 9.35
CA ARG A 212 -12.45 5.79 9.96
C ARG A 212 -13.44 4.63 9.77
N ARG A 213 -14.73 4.83 10.03
CA ARG A 213 -15.78 3.80 9.84
C ARG A 213 -15.90 3.37 8.38
N ILE A 214 -15.86 4.31 7.43
CA ILE A 214 -15.89 4.00 5.99
C ILE A 214 -14.67 3.17 5.61
N LYS A 215 -13.47 3.60 6.00
CA LYS A 215 -12.22 2.87 5.73
C LYS A 215 -12.28 1.46 6.30
N ARG A 216 -12.74 1.31 7.55
CA ARG A 216 -12.93 0.02 8.21
C ARG A 216 -13.92 -0.88 7.48
N LEU A 217 -15.10 -0.38 7.12
CA LEU A 217 -16.11 -1.17 6.40
C LEU A 217 -15.60 -1.64 5.03
N ASN A 218 -14.89 -0.77 4.31
CA ASN A 218 -14.26 -1.13 3.04
C ASN A 218 -13.17 -2.20 3.23
N HIS A 219 -12.36 -2.07 4.27
CA HIS A 219 -11.34 -3.05 4.62
C HIS A 219 -11.95 -4.41 4.98
N LEU A 220 -13.02 -4.43 5.79
CA LEU A 220 -13.76 -5.66 6.11
C LEU A 220 -14.39 -6.29 4.86
N SER A 221 -14.90 -5.49 3.93
CA SER A 221 -15.42 -5.98 2.64
C SER A 221 -14.32 -6.65 1.80
N TYR A 222 -13.15 -6.02 1.71
CA TYR A 222 -11.97 -6.59 1.05
C TYR A 222 -11.58 -7.94 1.67
N GLN A 223 -11.52 -8.03 3.00
CA GLN A 223 -11.21 -9.28 3.71
C GLN A 223 -12.21 -10.40 3.38
N ARG A 224 -13.52 -10.10 3.29
CA ARG A 224 -14.54 -11.09 2.91
C ARG A 224 -14.31 -11.65 1.51
N ASN A 225 -13.81 -10.84 0.58
CA ASN A 225 -13.50 -11.29 -0.77
C ASN A 225 -12.17 -12.07 -0.83
N ALA A 226 -11.23 -11.78 0.07
CA ALA A 226 -9.91 -12.43 0.11
C ALA A 226 -9.89 -13.76 0.88
N ILE A 227 -10.85 -13.99 1.79
CA ILE A 227 -10.80 -15.11 2.76
C ILE A 227 -10.69 -16.50 2.10
N ASP A 228 -11.37 -16.73 0.99
CA ASP A 228 -11.32 -18.02 0.32
C ASP A 228 -9.92 -18.31 -0.24
N GLY A 229 -9.23 -17.28 -0.75
CA GLY A 229 -7.84 -17.37 -1.19
C GLY A 229 -6.86 -17.62 -0.03
N LEU A 230 -7.13 -17.05 1.15
CA LEU A 230 -6.34 -17.31 2.36
C LEU A 230 -6.52 -18.76 2.85
N ARG A 231 -7.76 -19.26 2.85
CA ARG A 231 -8.08 -20.65 3.21
C ARG A 231 -7.48 -21.66 2.24
N GLU A 232 -7.51 -21.37 0.93
CA GLU A 232 -6.89 -22.22 -0.08
C GLU A 232 -5.36 -22.34 0.16
N GLN A 233 -4.70 -21.22 0.45
CA GLN A 233 -3.27 -21.21 0.75
C GLN A 233 -2.95 -22.01 2.01
N MET A 234 -3.78 -21.87 3.06
CA MET A 234 -3.62 -22.64 4.30
C MET A 234 -3.83 -24.14 4.08
N GLY A 235 -4.85 -24.53 3.32
CA GLY A 235 -5.09 -25.93 2.94
C GLY A 235 -3.94 -26.52 2.13
N LYS A 236 -3.36 -25.73 1.21
CA LYS A 236 -2.17 -26.11 0.45
C LYS A 236 -0.94 -26.26 1.35
N LEU A 237 -0.74 -25.34 2.29
CA LEU A 237 0.36 -25.41 3.27
C LEU A 237 0.28 -26.70 4.10
N ASN A 238 -0.89 -26.97 4.70
CA ASN A 238 -1.15 -28.19 5.46
C ASN A 238 -0.89 -29.45 4.63
N SER A 239 -1.34 -29.49 3.37
CA SER A 239 -1.13 -30.66 2.50
C SER A 239 0.35 -30.87 2.14
N LEU A 240 1.10 -29.79 1.92
CA LEU A 240 2.53 -29.88 1.60
C LEU A 240 3.34 -30.29 2.82
N ALA A 241 3.04 -29.76 4.00
CA ALA A 241 3.73 -30.13 5.25
C ALA A 241 3.64 -31.63 5.58
N GLN A 242 2.57 -32.31 5.15
CA GLN A 242 2.41 -33.76 5.33
C GLN A 242 3.16 -34.61 4.29
N LYS A 243 3.45 -34.05 3.11
CA LYS A 243 3.93 -34.81 1.94
C LYS A 243 5.39 -34.52 1.61
N GLU A 244 5.83 -33.32 1.92
CA GLU A 244 7.13 -32.79 1.56
C GLU A 244 7.95 -32.55 2.83
N PRO A 245 9.27 -32.77 2.78
CA PRO A 245 10.13 -32.49 3.93
C PRO A 245 10.25 -30.97 4.17
N PRO A 246 10.64 -30.55 5.39
CA PRO A 246 10.76 -29.13 5.75
C PRO A 246 11.65 -28.32 4.81
N GLU A 247 12.68 -28.95 4.23
CA GLU A 247 13.61 -28.32 3.28
C GLU A 247 13.03 -28.16 1.86
N SER A 248 11.76 -28.52 1.63
CA SER A 248 11.16 -28.40 0.30
C SER A 248 10.98 -26.94 -0.10
N PRO A 249 11.50 -26.51 -1.26
CA PRO A 249 11.31 -25.14 -1.72
C PRO A 249 9.84 -24.78 -1.97
N ARG A 250 9.04 -25.77 -2.40
CA ARG A 250 7.62 -25.55 -2.68
C ARG A 250 6.82 -25.33 -1.38
N LEU A 251 7.14 -26.07 -0.32
CA LEU A 251 6.58 -25.87 1.01
C LEU A 251 6.93 -24.48 1.53
N ASN A 252 8.22 -24.13 1.53
CA ASN A 252 8.71 -22.84 2.03
C ASN A 252 8.16 -21.64 1.25
N LYS A 253 7.94 -21.77 -0.06
CA LYS A 253 7.29 -20.73 -0.86
C LYS A 253 5.86 -20.46 -0.41
N VAL A 254 5.08 -21.50 -0.12
CA VAL A 254 3.70 -21.34 0.37
C VAL A 254 3.71 -20.82 1.81
N LEU A 255 4.61 -21.34 2.65
CA LEU A 255 4.79 -20.88 4.02
C LEU A 255 5.06 -19.37 4.09
N ARG A 256 6.03 -18.86 3.31
CA ARG A 256 6.33 -17.42 3.26
C ARG A 256 5.10 -16.60 2.90
N LYS A 257 4.38 -17.00 1.84
CA LYS A 257 3.15 -16.30 1.44
C LYS A 257 2.14 -16.24 2.58
N VAL A 258 1.93 -17.35 3.29
CA VAL A 258 1.02 -17.39 4.45
C VAL A 258 1.53 -16.52 5.60
N LEU A 259 2.84 -16.53 5.90
CA LEU A 259 3.42 -15.72 6.97
C LEU A 259 3.42 -14.22 6.64
N ASP A 260 3.59 -13.84 5.39
CA ASP A 260 3.50 -12.45 4.93
C ASP A 260 2.08 -11.90 5.12
N GLU A 261 1.07 -12.68 4.71
CA GLU A 261 -0.34 -12.33 4.94
C GLU A 261 -0.72 -12.38 6.43
N TYR A 262 -0.11 -13.29 7.20
CA TYR A 262 -0.29 -13.33 8.65
C TYR A 262 0.24 -12.04 9.29
N ARG A 263 1.46 -11.62 8.96
CA ARG A 263 2.06 -10.39 9.50
C ARG A 263 1.24 -9.15 9.15
N SER A 264 0.76 -9.05 7.91
CA SER A 264 -0.06 -7.89 7.48
C SER A 264 -1.41 -7.79 8.20
N LEU A 265 -1.91 -8.90 8.74
CA LEU A 265 -3.22 -8.99 9.40
C LEU A 265 -3.14 -9.08 10.94
N ALA A 266 -2.06 -9.62 11.49
CA ALA A 266 -1.93 -9.92 12.91
C ALA A 266 -1.85 -8.66 13.79
N ASP A 267 -1.29 -7.57 13.25
CA ASP A 267 -1.13 -6.30 13.97
C ASP A 267 -2.42 -5.45 13.99
N ASN A 268 -3.47 -5.88 13.27
CA ASN A 268 -4.74 -5.15 13.23
C ASN A 268 -5.58 -5.40 14.50
N SER A 269 -6.33 -4.38 14.92
CA SER A 269 -7.30 -4.53 16.01
C SER A 269 -8.33 -5.62 15.66
N PRO A 270 -8.77 -6.47 16.61
CA PRO A 270 -9.79 -7.49 16.34
C PRO A 270 -11.06 -6.94 15.72
N GLU A 271 -11.40 -5.69 16.01
CA GLU A 271 -12.58 -5.03 15.46
C GLU A 271 -12.45 -4.70 13.96
N ASP A 272 -11.22 -4.57 13.45
CA ASP A 272 -10.90 -4.33 12.05
C ASP A 272 -10.74 -5.63 11.25
N LEU A 273 -10.96 -6.78 11.89
CA LEU A 273 -10.88 -8.10 11.29
C LEU A 273 -12.25 -8.77 11.24
N THR A 274 -12.56 -9.41 10.12
CA THR A 274 -13.71 -10.32 10.04
C THR A 274 -13.50 -11.55 10.93
N ARG A 275 -14.59 -12.18 11.38
CA ARG A 275 -14.50 -13.38 12.24
C ARG A 275 -13.76 -14.52 11.55
N GLU A 276 -13.91 -14.60 10.24
CA GLU A 276 -13.29 -15.59 9.39
C GLU A 276 -11.78 -15.37 9.29
N VAL A 277 -11.31 -14.12 9.12
CA VAL A 277 -9.87 -13.78 9.14
C VAL A 277 -9.27 -14.05 10.51
N GLN A 278 -9.95 -13.68 11.60
CA GLN A 278 -9.49 -14.05 12.96
C GLN A 278 -9.38 -15.58 13.13
N GLY A 279 -10.31 -16.33 12.54
CA GLY A 279 -10.26 -17.79 12.52
C GLY A 279 -9.05 -18.33 11.76
N TRP A 280 -8.74 -17.72 10.62
CA TRP A 280 -7.57 -18.05 9.80
C TRP A 280 -6.25 -17.72 10.53
N LEU A 281 -6.13 -16.57 11.20
CA LEU A 281 -4.95 -16.23 12.01
C LEU A 281 -4.66 -17.29 13.09
N ARG A 282 -5.70 -17.72 13.81
CA ARG A 282 -5.60 -18.82 14.79
C ARG A 282 -5.26 -20.16 14.14
N GLU A 283 -5.57 -20.37 12.87
CA GLU A 283 -5.17 -21.58 12.13
C GLU A 283 -3.70 -21.53 11.76
N VAL A 284 -3.18 -20.37 11.34
CA VAL A 284 -1.75 -20.16 11.09
C VAL A 284 -0.95 -20.37 12.37
N GLU A 285 -1.40 -19.84 13.52
CA GLU A 285 -0.74 -20.06 14.81
C GLU A 285 -0.71 -21.54 15.20
N ARG A 286 -1.83 -22.25 15.08
CA ARG A 286 -1.87 -23.69 15.33
C ARG A 286 -0.93 -24.47 14.41
N PHE A 287 -0.79 -24.07 13.16
CA PHE A 287 0.17 -24.67 12.25
C PHE A 287 1.61 -24.40 12.69
N ARG A 288 1.93 -23.18 13.10
CA ARG A 288 3.26 -22.80 13.60
C ARG A 288 3.66 -23.63 14.82
N ASP A 289 2.72 -23.84 15.74
CA ASP A 289 2.94 -24.64 16.95
C ASP A 289 3.09 -26.14 16.62
N ALA A 290 2.33 -26.64 15.64
CA ALA A 290 2.36 -28.04 15.24
C ALA A 290 3.58 -28.42 14.37
N HIS A 291 4.17 -27.44 13.68
CA HIS A 291 5.25 -27.65 12.70
C HIS A 291 6.46 -26.72 12.92
N PRO A 292 7.08 -26.71 14.12
CA PRO A 292 8.26 -25.87 14.38
C PRO A 292 9.43 -26.16 13.44
N GLU A 293 9.55 -27.40 12.96
CA GLU A 293 10.58 -27.83 12.00
C GLU A 293 10.43 -27.18 10.62
N VAL A 294 9.22 -26.82 10.21
CA VAL A 294 8.94 -26.16 8.93
C VAL A 294 9.30 -24.67 9.00
N LEU A 295 9.22 -24.07 10.18
CA LEU A 295 9.63 -22.68 10.41
C LEU A 295 11.14 -22.50 10.52
N ARG A 296 11.86 -23.58 10.85
CA ARG A 296 13.32 -23.59 10.97
C ARG A 296 13.89 -24.77 10.18
N PRO A 297 13.77 -24.74 8.84
CA PRO A 297 14.26 -25.83 8.02
C PRO A 297 15.77 -25.93 8.11
N LYS A 298 16.31 -27.15 7.92
CA LYS A 298 17.76 -27.33 7.81
C LYS A 298 18.26 -26.82 6.47
N ALA A 299 19.51 -26.39 6.41
CA ALA A 299 20.15 -25.98 5.16
C ALA A 299 20.40 -27.16 4.21
N SER A 300 20.67 -28.34 4.78
CA SER A 300 20.95 -29.56 4.05
C SER A 300 20.36 -30.79 4.76
N ARG A 301 20.17 -31.89 4.02
CA ARG A 301 19.88 -33.20 4.61
C ARG A 301 21.13 -33.94 5.10
N ASP A 302 22.31 -33.44 4.75
CA ASP A 302 23.58 -33.95 5.26
C ASP A 302 23.90 -33.30 6.61
N GLU A 303 23.81 -34.07 7.69
CA GLU A 303 24.09 -33.60 9.06
C GLU A 303 25.54 -33.11 9.23
N ARG A 304 26.50 -33.62 8.46
CA ARG A 304 27.88 -33.14 8.51
C ARG A 304 27.96 -31.70 8.04
N VAL A 305 27.24 -31.35 6.97
CA VAL A 305 27.20 -29.98 6.44
C VAL A 305 26.52 -29.06 7.44
N ASN A 306 25.38 -29.46 8.02
CA ASN A 306 24.72 -28.65 9.06
C ASN A 306 25.61 -28.43 10.29
N ALA A 307 26.40 -29.43 10.71
CA ALA A 307 27.35 -29.27 11.80
C ALA A 307 28.46 -28.26 11.48
N ARG A 308 28.93 -28.20 10.22
CA ARG A 308 29.89 -27.18 9.77
C ARG A 308 29.28 -25.78 9.78
N LEU A 309 28.04 -25.63 9.30
CA LEU A 309 27.30 -24.36 9.32
C LEU A 309 27.10 -23.87 10.77
N ALA A 310 26.74 -24.79 11.68
CA ALA A 310 26.55 -24.47 13.09
C ALA A 310 27.86 -24.08 13.80
N ALA A 311 29.02 -24.55 13.33
CA ALA A 311 30.31 -24.16 13.87
C ALA A 311 30.70 -22.71 13.53
N ILE A 312 30.10 -22.12 12.49
CA ILE A 312 30.24 -20.68 12.19
C ILE A 312 29.43 -19.85 13.19
N GLY A 313 28.31 -20.37 13.70
CA GLY A 313 27.45 -19.71 14.67
C GLY A 313 25.97 -20.09 14.49
N PRO A 314 25.07 -19.53 15.32
CA PRO A 314 23.63 -19.63 15.10
C PRO A 314 23.26 -19.02 13.75
N TYR A 315 22.46 -19.74 12.95
CA TYR A 315 22.04 -19.28 11.63
C TYR A 315 20.55 -19.45 11.39
N GLU A 316 20.06 -18.64 10.46
CA GLU A 316 18.73 -18.77 9.89
C GLU A 316 18.82 -19.30 8.47
N VAL A 317 17.86 -20.16 8.11
CA VAL A 317 17.72 -20.69 6.75
C VAL A 317 16.42 -20.17 6.17
N SER A 318 16.53 -19.42 5.08
CA SER A 318 15.39 -19.08 4.24
C SER A 318 15.52 -19.82 2.92
N TYR A 319 14.40 -20.11 2.25
CA TYR A 319 14.41 -20.65 0.90
C TYR A 319 13.94 -19.58 -0.05
N ASP A 320 14.85 -18.85 -0.66
CA ASP A 320 14.55 -17.92 -1.73
C ASP A 320 14.60 -18.65 -3.07
N ARG A 321 13.42 -18.87 -3.65
CA ARG A 321 13.20 -19.71 -4.84
C ARG A 321 13.47 -21.18 -4.51
N ASP A 322 14.20 -21.89 -5.38
CA ASP A 322 14.45 -23.34 -5.28
C ASP A 322 15.72 -23.69 -4.47
N THR A 323 16.43 -22.70 -3.90
CA THR A 323 17.69 -22.89 -3.17
C THR A 323 17.66 -22.22 -1.79
N PRO A 324 18.38 -22.77 -0.79
CA PRO A 324 18.50 -22.15 0.51
C PRO A 324 19.41 -20.91 0.45
N SER A 325 19.06 -19.89 1.22
CA SER A 325 19.92 -18.78 1.64
C SER A 325 20.10 -18.89 3.14
N ILE A 326 21.33 -18.71 3.62
CA ILE A 326 21.68 -18.97 5.03
C ILE A 326 22.37 -17.74 5.58
N TRP A 327 21.95 -17.30 6.75
CA TRP A 327 22.39 -16.04 7.33
C TRP A 327 22.85 -16.19 8.78
N TRP A 328 23.93 -15.50 9.13
CA TRP A 328 24.45 -15.36 10.49
C TRP A 328 24.55 -13.87 10.83
N ASP A 329 24.03 -13.49 11.99
CA ASP A 329 24.12 -12.11 12.49
C ASP A 329 25.42 -11.84 13.25
N ASP A 330 26.07 -12.89 13.77
CA ASP A 330 27.36 -12.81 14.46
C ASP A 330 28.23 -14.02 14.06
N PRO A 331 28.87 -13.97 12.87
CA PRO A 331 29.70 -15.05 12.37
C PRO A 331 31.02 -15.16 13.15
N ALA A 332 31.29 -16.35 13.69
CA ALA A 332 32.50 -16.62 14.46
C ALA A 332 33.77 -16.35 13.63
N GLY A 333 34.79 -15.78 14.27
CA GLY A 333 36.09 -15.50 13.62
C GLY A 333 36.08 -14.31 12.66
N MET A 334 34.96 -13.58 12.53
CA MET A 334 34.84 -12.39 11.68
C MET A 334 34.48 -11.14 12.47
N ALA A 335 34.90 -11.05 13.74
CA ALA A 335 34.66 -9.87 14.55
C ALA A 335 35.30 -8.62 13.93
N CYS A 336 34.58 -7.50 14.02
CA CYS A 336 35.04 -6.19 13.60
C CYS A 336 34.71 -5.18 14.71
N ASP A 337 35.66 -4.31 15.03
CA ASP A 337 35.57 -3.32 16.10
C ASP A 337 34.86 -2.03 15.69
N TRP A 338 34.71 -1.80 14.39
CA TRP A 338 34.09 -0.60 13.83
C TRP A 338 32.77 -0.85 13.07
N ALA A 339 32.36 -2.10 12.86
CA ALA A 339 31.06 -2.43 12.25
C ALA A 339 30.52 -3.77 12.76
N ALA A 340 29.20 -3.86 12.91
CA ALA A 340 28.53 -5.15 13.10
C ALA A 340 28.47 -5.89 11.76
N LEU A 341 28.93 -7.13 11.71
CA LEU A 341 29.05 -7.89 10.47
C LEU A 341 28.07 -9.05 10.43
N ARG A 342 27.39 -9.18 9.29
CA ARG A 342 26.53 -10.33 8.98
C ARG A 342 27.16 -11.14 7.85
N LEU A 343 26.93 -12.45 7.87
CA LEU A 343 27.39 -13.37 6.82
C LEU A 343 26.19 -14.01 6.14
N GLY A 344 26.19 -14.05 4.81
CA GLY A 344 25.17 -14.68 3.98
C GLY A 344 25.78 -15.70 3.02
N PHE A 345 25.19 -16.89 2.93
CA PHE A 345 25.50 -17.88 1.90
C PHE A 345 24.38 -17.92 0.86
N HIS A 346 24.75 -17.70 -0.39
CA HIS A 346 23.83 -17.73 -1.53
C HIS A 346 24.20 -18.85 -2.50
N LEU A 347 23.21 -19.72 -2.73
CA LEU A 347 23.35 -20.87 -3.61
C LEU A 347 22.58 -20.61 -4.89
N VAL A 348 23.29 -20.56 -6.02
CA VAL A 348 22.68 -20.40 -7.34
C VAL A 348 22.83 -21.70 -8.13
N LEU A 349 21.84 -22.57 -7.95
CA LEU A 349 21.76 -23.89 -8.57
C LEU A 349 20.65 -23.93 -9.63
N GLU A 350 20.70 -24.96 -10.48
CA GLU A 350 19.60 -25.30 -11.38
C GLU A 350 18.30 -25.60 -10.62
N LYS A 351 17.15 -25.56 -11.31
CA LYS A 351 15.85 -25.89 -10.68
C LYS A 351 15.86 -27.33 -10.17
N ARG A 352 15.49 -27.52 -8.91
CA ARG A 352 15.40 -28.83 -8.21
C ARG A 352 16.74 -29.58 -8.19
N PRO A 353 17.79 -29.00 -7.57
CA PRO A 353 19.08 -29.65 -7.49
C PRO A 353 18.98 -30.94 -6.65
N ALA A 354 19.78 -31.95 -7.00
CA ALA A 354 19.91 -33.14 -6.17
C ALA A 354 20.44 -32.75 -4.77
N PRO A 355 19.98 -33.38 -3.67
CA PRO A 355 20.42 -33.04 -2.32
C PRO A 355 21.94 -33.10 -2.12
N SER A 356 22.62 -34.04 -2.80
CA SER A 356 24.09 -34.15 -2.78
C SER A 356 24.78 -32.95 -3.41
N ARG A 357 24.19 -32.32 -4.44
CA ARG A 357 24.73 -31.08 -5.05
C ARG A 357 24.58 -29.89 -4.12
N VAL A 358 23.46 -29.79 -3.42
CA VAL A 358 23.27 -28.75 -2.38
C VAL A 358 24.33 -28.90 -1.29
N ALA A 359 24.51 -30.12 -0.77
CA ALA A 359 25.54 -30.41 0.24
C ALA A 359 26.96 -30.05 -0.23
N ALA A 360 27.34 -30.46 -1.44
CA ALA A 360 28.67 -30.15 -1.99
C ALA A 360 28.88 -28.63 -2.25
N THR A 361 27.82 -27.90 -2.58
CA THR A 361 27.88 -26.45 -2.76
C THR A 361 28.08 -25.75 -1.42
N LEU A 362 27.34 -26.16 -0.39
CA LEU A 362 27.48 -25.66 0.98
C LEU A 362 28.85 -25.99 1.58
N ASP A 363 29.40 -27.17 1.30
CA ASP A 363 30.76 -27.51 1.74
C ASP A 363 31.80 -26.54 1.21
N ALA A 364 31.74 -26.21 -0.08
CA ALA A 364 32.69 -25.27 -0.67
C ALA A 364 32.51 -23.84 -0.12
N LEU A 365 31.27 -23.43 0.17
CA LEU A 365 31.02 -22.16 0.85
C LEU A 365 31.58 -22.18 2.28
N CYS A 366 31.49 -23.30 3.00
CA CYS A 366 32.13 -23.46 4.30
C CYS A 366 33.67 -23.47 4.19
N ASP A 367 34.24 -24.07 3.13
CA ASP A 367 35.68 -24.05 2.88
C ASP A 367 36.17 -22.62 2.60
N GLU A 368 35.42 -21.86 1.79
CA GLU A 368 35.71 -20.44 1.54
C GLU A 368 35.58 -19.60 2.80
N CYS A 369 34.52 -19.79 3.59
CA CYS A 369 34.37 -19.12 4.87
C CYS A 369 35.55 -19.40 5.80
N GLY A 370 36.05 -20.64 5.86
CA GLY A 370 37.24 -20.98 6.65
C GLY A 370 38.52 -20.28 6.15
N ARG A 371 38.68 -20.14 4.83
CA ARG A 371 39.79 -19.35 4.23
C ARG A 371 39.66 -17.87 4.59
N LEU A 372 38.45 -17.31 4.48
CA LEU A 372 38.17 -15.92 4.83
C LEU A 372 38.43 -15.64 6.32
N GLN A 373 37.95 -16.50 7.23
CA GLN A 373 38.20 -16.40 8.68
C GLN A 373 39.70 -16.40 9.00
N THR A 374 40.48 -17.24 8.32
CA THR A 374 41.94 -17.32 8.53
C THR A 374 42.64 -16.01 8.16
N ARG A 375 42.14 -15.32 7.13
CA ARG A 375 42.72 -14.08 6.60
C ARG A 375 42.07 -12.81 7.13
N TRP A 376 40.96 -12.96 7.85
CA TRP A 376 40.14 -11.86 8.34
C TRP A 376 40.93 -10.77 9.09
N PRO A 377 41.90 -11.10 9.98
CA PRO A 377 42.67 -10.07 10.68
C PRO A 377 43.41 -9.10 9.75
N ASP A 378 44.00 -9.62 8.67
CA ASP A 378 44.74 -8.84 7.68
C ASP A 378 43.77 -8.07 6.77
N LEU A 379 42.72 -8.75 6.30
CA LEU A 379 41.70 -8.16 5.43
C LEU A 379 40.97 -7.00 6.11
N ARG A 380 40.60 -7.15 7.39
CA ARG A 380 39.91 -6.12 8.19
C ARG A 380 40.64 -4.78 8.19
N THR A 381 41.97 -4.82 8.29
CA THR A 381 42.80 -3.59 8.29
C THR A 381 42.79 -2.91 6.92
N GLY A 382 42.78 -3.70 5.84
CA GLY A 382 42.63 -3.20 4.47
C GLY A 382 41.25 -2.60 4.22
N LEU A 383 40.20 -3.27 4.69
CA LEU A 383 38.81 -2.83 4.58
C LEU A 383 38.58 -1.51 5.32
N GLU A 384 39.08 -1.37 6.56
CA GLU A 384 38.94 -0.13 7.34
C GLU A 384 39.47 1.08 6.57
N ARG A 385 40.68 0.97 6.02
CA ARG A 385 41.29 2.04 5.21
C ARG A 385 40.43 2.35 3.99
N HIS A 386 39.96 1.32 3.30
CA HIS A 386 39.17 1.51 2.09
C HIS A 386 37.82 2.17 2.35
N VAL A 387 37.08 1.68 3.35
CA VAL A 387 35.78 2.22 3.75
C VAL A 387 35.91 3.69 4.12
N VAL A 388 36.94 4.05 4.89
CA VAL A 388 37.25 5.45 5.22
C VAL A 388 37.53 6.27 3.96
N ASP A 389 38.40 5.80 3.07
CA ASP A 389 38.76 6.55 1.86
C ASP A 389 37.60 6.68 0.85
N PHE A 390 36.71 5.69 0.76
CA PHE A 390 35.50 5.76 -0.04
C PHE A 390 34.53 6.79 0.53
N PHE A 391 34.11 6.62 1.79
CA PHE A 391 33.12 7.50 2.40
C PHE A 391 33.64 8.94 2.55
N ARG A 392 34.94 9.16 2.73
CA ARG A 392 35.54 10.51 2.64
C ARG A 392 35.25 11.18 1.30
N ARG A 393 35.40 10.45 0.19
CA ARG A 393 35.16 10.99 -1.16
C ARG A 393 33.68 11.24 -1.40
N VAL A 394 32.82 10.32 -0.96
CA VAL A 394 31.36 10.47 -1.09
C VAL A 394 30.86 11.65 -0.25
N ALA A 395 31.22 11.70 1.04
CA ALA A 395 30.92 12.80 1.95
C ALA A 395 31.44 14.14 1.42
N ALA A 396 32.61 14.14 0.76
CA ALA A 396 33.16 15.36 0.20
C ALA A 396 32.38 15.89 -1.02
N GLY A 397 31.74 15.01 -1.79
CA GLY A 397 31.00 15.36 -3.01
C GLY A 397 29.51 15.60 -2.79
N HIS A 398 28.91 14.97 -1.78
CA HIS A 398 27.45 14.83 -1.70
C HIS A 398 26.82 15.35 -0.40
N LEU A 399 27.58 15.50 0.69
CA LEU A 399 27.01 16.04 1.92
C LEU A 399 26.90 17.58 1.88
N PRO A 400 25.75 18.16 2.29
CA PRO A 400 25.63 19.59 2.54
C PRO A 400 26.67 20.07 3.56
N ALA A 401 27.11 21.33 3.44
CA ALA A 401 28.16 21.89 4.30
C ALA A 401 27.85 21.81 5.80
N ASP A 402 26.58 21.94 6.17
CA ASP A 402 26.12 21.87 7.56
C ASP A 402 26.25 20.45 8.15
N ASP A 403 26.09 19.41 7.31
CA ASP A 403 26.20 18.01 7.72
C ASP A 403 27.66 17.52 7.74
N ARG A 404 28.53 18.11 6.91
CA ARG A 404 29.97 17.76 6.86
C ARG A 404 30.68 18.00 8.20
N ALA A 405 30.30 19.06 8.91
CA ALA A 405 30.88 19.41 10.22
C ALA A 405 30.74 18.28 11.26
N ALA A 406 29.72 17.41 11.13
CA ALA A 406 29.56 16.26 12.02
C ALA A 406 30.70 15.25 11.84
N PHE A 407 31.28 15.14 10.65
CA PHE A 407 32.28 14.14 10.26
C PHE A 407 33.72 14.71 10.18
N GLU A 408 33.87 16.03 10.19
CA GLU A 408 35.17 16.72 10.20
C GLU A 408 35.82 16.72 11.59
N GLY A 409 37.15 16.64 11.65
CA GLY A 409 37.96 16.83 12.85
C GLY A 409 38.19 18.31 13.16
N ASP A 410 38.99 18.57 14.20
CA ASP A 410 39.35 19.94 14.61
C ASP A 410 40.18 20.70 13.55
N ASP A 411 40.74 19.97 12.58
CA ASP A 411 41.50 20.46 11.43
C ASP A 411 40.62 20.76 10.19
N GLY A 412 39.32 20.49 10.27
CA GLY A 412 38.39 20.63 9.13
C GLY A 412 38.51 19.51 8.09
N GLU A 413 39.28 18.45 8.35
CA GLU A 413 39.33 17.27 7.49
C GLU A 413 38.42 16.16 8.00
N PHE A 414 37.90 15.32 7.11
CA PHE A 414 37.08 14.18 7.50
C PHE A 414 37.85 13.18 8.38
N SER A 415 37.39 13.03 9.62
CA SER A 415 37.98 12.12 10.60
C SER A 415 37.60 10.67 10.30
N ALA A 416 38.61 9.79 10.23
CA ALA A 416 38.40 8.36 10.03
C ALA A 416 37.50 7.76 11.12
N GLY A 417 37.70 8.12 12.39
CA GLY A 417 36.90 7.61 13.49
C GLY A 417 35.44 8.05 13.43
N LYS A 418 35.16 9.27 12.97
CA LYS A 418 33.78 9.76 12.79
C LYS A 418 33.08 9.09 11.62
N ILE A 419 33.80 8.82 10.53
CA ILE A 419 33.26 8.07 9.38
C ILE A 419 32.95 6.64 9.77
N LEU A 420 33.89 5.95 10.43
CA LEU A 420 33.68 4.57 10.88
C LEU A 420 32.53 4.46 11.88
N ALA A 421 32.38 5.43 12.78
CA ALA A 421 31.24 5.48 13.69
C ALA A 421 29.88 5.67 12.99
N ALA A 422 29.88 6.12 11.74
CA ALA A 422 28.68 6.31 10.93
C ALA A 422 28.31 5.09 10.08
N VAL A 423 29.18 4.07 10.04
CA VAL A 423 28.92 2.79 9.37
C VAL A 423 27.93 2.00 10.23
N GLU A 424 26.76 1.69 9.69
CA GLU A 424 25.69 1.02 10.45
C GLU A 424 25.90 -0.49 10.53
N GLY A 425 26.64 -1.05 9.57
CA GLY A 425 27.00 -2.46 9.55
C GLY A 425 27.69 -2.84 8.25
N GLY A 426 28.10 -4.11 8.17
CA GLY A 426 28.57 -4.71 6.94
C GLY A 426 27.98 -6.09 6.71
N THR A 427 27.86 -6.44 5.44
CA THR A 427 27.30 -7.71 4.99
C THR A 427 28.30 -8.42 4.10
N ILE A 428 28.75 -9.60 4.53
CA ILE A 428 29.60 -10.49 3.75
C ILE A 428 28.69 -11.51 3.06
N VAL A 429 28.75 -11.60 1.74
CA VAL A 429 27.96 -12.53 0.94
C VAL A 429 28.88 -13.46 0.16
N LEU A 430 28.82 -14.76 0.50
CA LEU A 430 29.47 -15.82 -0.26
C LEU A 430 28.46 -16.44 -1.22
N THR A 431 28.70 -16.25 -2.52
CA THR A 431 27.82 -16.78 -3.57
C THR A 431 28.52 -17.87 -4.35
N ARG A 432 27.86 -19.00 -4.56
CA ARG A 432 28.34 -20.02 -5.49
C ARG A 432 27.32 -20.27 -6.60
N HIS A 433 27.73 -19.94 -7.82
CA HIS A 433 27.04 -20.31 -9.04
C HIS A 433 27.51 -21.70 -9.47
N PHE A 434 26.59 -22.50 -10.03
CA PHE A 434 26.82 -23.86 -10.52
C PHE A 434 28.25 -24.14 -11.03
N GLU A 435 29.00 -24.99 -10.32
CA GLU A 435 30.38 -25.41 -10.64
C GLU A 435 31.43 -24.28 -10.76
N GLN A 436 31.04 -23.02 -10.52
CA GLN A 436 31.96 -21.89 -10.49
C GLN A 436 32.66 -21.78 -9.12
N PRO A 437 33.79 -21.05 -9.08
CA PRO A 437 34.41 -20.61 -7.83
C PRO A 437 33.41 -19.83 -6.95
N VAL A 438 33.68 -19.80 -5.65
CA VAL A 438 32.90 -18.97 -4.73
C VAL A 438 33.27 -17.50 -4.96
N HIS A 439 32.26 -16.66 -5.11
CA HIS A 439 32.39 -15.23 -5.20
C HIS A 439 32.11 -14.61 -3.82
N THR A 440 33.01 -13.75 -3.36
CA THR A 440 32.90 -13.09 -2.05
C THR A 440 32.69 -11.60 -2.26
N VAL A 441 31.59 -11.09 -1.72
CA VAL A 441 31.27 -9.65 -1.71
C VAL A 441 31.15 -9.19 -0.26
N ILE A 442 31.67 -8.01 0.03
CA ILE A 442 31.50 -7.34 1.31
C ILE A 442 30.89 -5.97 1.04
N HIS A 443 29.72 -5.73 1.61
CA HIS A 443 28.99 -4.46 1.48
C HIS A 443 28.99 -3.73 2.82
N PHE A 444 29.18 -2.41 2.81
CA PHE A 444 29.01 -1.57 4.01
C PHE A 444 28.08 -0.39 3.72
N ASP A 445 27.15 -0.16 4.65
CA ASP A 445 26.19 0.93 4.60
C ASP A 445 26.57 2.04 5.61
N ALA A 446 26.23 3.28 5.28
CA ALA A 446 26.41 4.43 6.16
C ALA A 446 25.08 5.13 6.43
N SER A 447 24.89 5.55 7.68
CA SER A 447 23.64 6.17 8.19
C SER A 447 23.18 7.43 7.45
N TRP A 448 24.07 8.09 6.73
CA TRP A 448 23.81 9.34 6.01
C TRP A 448 23.70 9.15 4.49
N ASP A 449 23.88 7.93 3.98
CA ASP A 449 23.84 7.64 2.55
C ASP A 449 23.22 6.26 2.28
N GLU A 450 21.88 6.25 2.12
CA GLU A 450 21.13 5.06 1.70
C GLU A 450 21.36 4.70 0.23
N GLU A 451 21.95 5.59 -0.58
CA GLU A 451 22.10 5.41 -2.04
C GLU A 451 23.50 4.90 -2.42
N HIS A 452 24.54 5.26 -1.67
CA HIS A 452 25.94 4.94 -1.98
C HIS A 452 26.63 4.16 -0.85
N GLY A 453 26.23 2.89 -0.68
CA GLY A 453 27.04 1.93 0.08
C GLY A 453 28.32 1.56 -0.68
N VAL A 454 29.31 1.00 0.02
CA VAL A 454 30.56 0.54 -0.59
C VAL A 454 30.56 -0.96 -0.78
N GLU A 455 30.76 -1.42 -2.01
CA GLU A 455 30.88 -2.83 -2.35
C GLU A 455 32.35 -3.20 -2.63
N VAL A 456 32.85 -4.20 -1.90
CA VAL A 456 34.20 -4.75 -2.04
C VAL A 456 34.11 -6.20 -2.53
N GLN A 457 34.64 -6.46 -3.72
CA GLN A 457 34.71 -7.81 -4.28
C GLN A 457 36.10 -8.42 -4.08
N LEU A 458 36.17 -9.68 -3.68
CA LEU A 458 37.42 -10.43 -3.54
C LEU A 458 37.63 -11.42 -4.69
N ASP A 459 38.87 -11.60 -5.17
CA ASP A 459 39.22 -12.67 -6.12
C ASP A 459 39.34 -14.05 -5.46
N GLU A 460 39.68 -15.04 -6.29
CA GLU A 460 39.99 -16.42 -5.88
C GLU A 460 41.17 -16.50 -4.90
N ASP A 461 42.10 -15.54 -4.97
CA ASP A 461 43.21 -15.38 -4.04
C ASP A 461 42.81 -14.50 -2.85
N GLY A 462 41.52 -14.12 -2.73
CA GLY A 462 40.91 -13.22 -1.76
C GLY A 462 41.52 -11.82 -1.63
N GLU A 463 42.25 -11.38 -2.66
CA GLU A 463 42.66 -10.00 -2.84
C GLU A 463 41.51 -9.16 -3.37
N ILE A 464 41.54 -7.85 -3.15
CA ILE A 464 40.45 -6.97 -3.54
C ILE A 464 40.50 -6.70 -5.06
N LEU A 465 39.48 -7.12 -5.79
CA LEU A 465 39.39 -7.06 -7.26
C LEU A 465 38.90 -5.73 -7.80
N SER A 466 37.82 -5.21 -7.23
CA SER A 466 37.13 -4.04 -7.76
C SER A 466 36.29 -3.34 -6.68
N TRP A 467 35.98 -2.07 -6.94
CA TRP A 467 35.33 -1.13 -6.03
C TRP A 467 34.12 -0.55 -6.74
N PHE A 468 32.95 -0.61 -6.12
CA PHE A 468 31.73 0.05 -6.62
C PHE A 468 31.09 0.89 -5.54
#